data_AF-A0A8S0HB07-F1
#
_entry.id   AF-A0A8S0HB07-F1
#
_cell.length_a   1.000
_cell.length_b   1.000
_cell.length_c   1.000
_cell.angle_alpha   90.00
_cell.angle_beta   90.00
_cell.angle_gamma   90.00
#
_symmetry.space_group_name_H-M   'P 1'
#
loop_
_entity.id
_entity.type
_entity.pdbx_description
1 polymer ?
#
loop_
_entity_poly.entity_id
_entity_poly.type
_entity_poly.pdbx_seq_one_letter_code
_entity_poly.pdbx_strand_id
1 'polypeptide(L)'
;MTLIFEHPEQGFTSPCRLGYEQSYLAGNLEAFATPLAGSVSVRLPLTWELLRSPGAPAFLYDIAPTLTMQRFLAERSVGARPAGIAPDLFLLARSSAAPWAICGSRSPLPP
;
A
#
# COMPACT_ATOMS: atom_id res chain seq x y z
N MET A 1 -4.54 -7.17 -1.19
CA MET A 1 -4.48 -5.94 -1.99
C MET A 1 -3.01 -5.64 -2.19
N THR A 2 -2.64 -5.17 -3.37
CA THR A 2 -1.24 -4.88 -3.73
C THR A 2 -1.04 -3.37 -3.80
N LEU A 3 0.04 -2.88 -3.19
CA LEU A 3 0.48 -1.48 -3.19
C LEU A 3 1.97 -1.43 -3.47
N ILE A 4 2.36 -0.88 -4.61
CA ILE A 4 3.76 -0.83 -5.07
C ILE A 4 4.13 0.64 -5.28
N PHE A 5 5.05 1.14 -4.48
CA PHE A 5 5.62 2.49 -4.62
C PHE A 5 6.86 2.43 -5.51
N GLU A 6 6.92 3.28 -6.53
CA GLU A 6 8.00 3.27 -7.53
C GLU A 6 9.32 3.82 -6.96
N HIS A 7 9.20 4.75 -6.00
CA HIS A 7 10.28 5.45 -5.31
C HIS A 7 10.04 5.41 -3.79
N PRO A 8 10.27 4.26 -3.12
CA PRO A 8 9.94 4.08 -1.71
C PRO A 8 10.65 5.06 -0.76
N GLU A 9 11.74 5.69 -1.20
CA GLU A 9 12.45 6.75 -0.47
C GLU A 9 11.66 8.06 -0.39
N GLN A 10 10.72 8.29 -1.31
CA GLN A 10 9.84 9.46 -1.35
C GLN A 10 8.56 9.29 -0.51
N GLY A 11 8.35 8.10 0.06
CA GLY A 11 7.21 7.82 0.92
C GLY A 11 5.87 7.94 0.19
N PHE A 12 4.88 8.53 0.86
CA PHE A 12 3.55 8.73 0.29
C PHE A 12 3.48 9.70 -0.90
N THR A 13 4.57 10.45 -1.17
CA THR A 13 4.65 11.30 -2.36
C THR A 13 5.11 10.52 -3.59
N SER A 14 5.59 9.29 -3.42
CA SER A 14 6.01 8.42 -4.51
C SER A 14 4.81 7.99 -5.37
N PRO A 15 4.94 8.06 -6.72
CA PRO A 15 4.02 7.39 -7.62
C PRO A 15 3.85 5.94 -7.22
N CYS A 16 2.61 5.46 -7.26
CA CYS A 16 2.31 4.10 -6.84
C CYS A 16 1.34 3.40 -7.79
N ARG A 17 1.43 2.08 -7.74
CA ARG A 17 0.55 1.15 -8.42
C ARG A 17 -0.23 0.35 -7.39
N LEU A 18 -1.53 0.20 -7.61
CA LEU A 18 -2.40 -0.47 -6.66
C LEU A 18 -3.51 -1.28 -7.31
N GLY A 19 -3.90 -2.37 -6.66
CA GLY A 19 -4.95 -3.25 -7.17
C GLY A 19 -5.39 -4.28 -6.14
N TYR A 20 -6.54 -4.90 -6.38
CA TYR A 20 -7.05 -5.97 -5.55
C TYR A 20 -6.35 -7.30 -5.88
N GLU A 21 -6.32 -8.21 -4.91
CA GLU A 21 -5.84 -9.57 -5.16
C GLU A 21 -6.83 -10.29 -6.06
N GLN A 22 -6.33 -11.08 -7.01
CA GLN A 22 -7.20 -11.79 -7.96
C GLN A 22 -8.19 -12.73 -7.24
N SER A 23 -7.74 -13.41 -6.19
CA SER A 23 -8.58 -14.28 -5.37
C SER A 23 -9.69 -13.50 -4.64
N TYR A 24 -9.39 -12.29 -4.19
CA TYR A 24 -10.38 -11.41 -3.58
C TYR A 24 -11.44 -10.97 -4.58
N LEU A 25 -11.03 -10.57 -5.78
CA LEU A 25 -11.94 -10.20 -6.86
C LEU A 25 -12.82 -11.36 -7.32
N ALA A 26 -12.24 -12.56 -7.47
CA ALA A 26 -12.97 -13.77 -7.84
C ALA A 26 -14.03 -14.16 -6.79
N GLY A 27 -13.74 -13.94 -5.50
CA GLY A 27 -14.69 -14.17 -4.41
C GLY A 27 -15.78 -13.09 -4.28
N ASN A 28 -15.67 -11.97 -4.99
CA ASN A 28 -16.56 -10.81 -4.88
C ASN A 28 -17.10 -10.34 -6.24
N LEU A 29 -17.31 -11.26 -7.20
CA LEU A 29 -17.79 -10.93 -8.54
C LEU A 29 -19.11 -10.15 -8.55
N GLU A 30 -20.04 -10.51 -7.66
CA GLU A 30 -21.36 -9.85 -7.55
C GLU A 30 -21.25 -8.40 -7.08
N ALA A 31 -20.16 -8.05 -6.38
CA ALA A 31 -19.94 -6.73 -5.81
C ALA A 31 -19.40 -5.71 -6.83
N PHE A 32 -18.94 -6.14 -8.02
CA PHE A 32 -18.45 -5.23 -9.07
C PHE A 32 -19.51 -4.25 -9.56
N ALA A 33 -20.80 -4.62 -9.48
CA ALA A 33 -21.91 -3.74 -9.85
C ALA A 33 -22.24 -2.67 -8.79
N THR A 34 -21.58 -2.70 -7.63
CA THR A 34 -21.87 -1.84 -6.48
C THR A 34 -20.63 -1.06 -6.05
N PRO A 35 -20.62 0.28 -6.13
CA PRO A 35 -19.40 1.09 -5.88
C PRO A 35 -18.74 0.90 -4.50
N LEU A 36 -19.50 0.43 -3.52
CA LEU A 36 -19.10 0.36 -2.11
C LEU A 36 -19.06 -1.06 -1.52
N ALA A 37 -19.58 -2.08 -2.20
CA ALA A 37 -19.52 -3.42 -1.64
C ALA A 37 -18.13 -4.01 -1.89
N GLY A 38 -17.41 -4.35 -0.82
CA GLY A 38 -16.09 -4.99 -0.90
C GLY A 38 -14.94 -4.08 -1.38
N SER A 39 -15.17 -2.80 -1.68
CA SER A 39 -14.08 -1.87 -2.03
C SER A 39 -13.41 -1.28 -0.78
N VAL A 40 -12.10 -1.03 -0.83
CA VAL A 40 -11.37 -0.34 0.26
C VAL A 40 -11.60 1.17 0.27
N SER A 41 -12.12 1.72 -0.83
CA SER A 41 -12.46 3.14 -0.96
C SER A 41 -13.45 3.34 -2.11
N VAL A 42 -14.33 4.33 -1.99
CA VAL A 42 -15.23 4.78 -3.10
C VAL A 42 -14.42 5.16 -4.35
N ARG A 43 -13.23 5.74 -4.16
CA ARG A 43 -12.35 6.15 -5.27
C ARG A 43 -11.52 5.00 -5.83
N LEU A 44 -11.72 3.79 -5.32
CA LEU A 44 -11.04 2.58 -5.74
C LEU A 44 -12.05 1.43 -5.88
N PRO A 45 -12.96 1.47 -6.87
CA PRO A 45 -13.91 0.38 -7.09
C PRO A 45 -13.19 -0.94 -7.40
N LEU A 46 -13.88 -2.07 -7.20
CA LEU A 46 -13.35 -3.38 -7.60
C LEU A 46 -13.06 -3.39 -9.10
N THR A 47 -11.83 -3.75 -9.45
CA THR A 47 -11.27 -3.66 -10.80
C THR A 47 -10.18 -4.71 -10.89
N TRP A 48 -10.06 -5.37 -12.05
CA TRP A 48 -9.01 -6.36 -12.31
C TRP A 48 -7.68 -5.69 -12.68
N GLU A 49 -7.76 -4.42 -13.06
CA GLU A 49 -6.68 -3.59 -13.50
C GLU A 49 -5.84 -3.07 -12.32
N LEU A 50 -4.54 -2.94 -12.56
CA LEU A 50 -3.65 -2.23 -11.66
C LEU A 50 -3.74 -0.74 -11.96
N LEU A 51 -4.21 0.03 -10.97
CA LEU A 51 -4.37 1.46 -11.07
C LEU A 51 -3.05 2.16 -10.76
N ARG A 52 -2.78 3.26 -11.45
CA ARG A 52 -1.63 4.14 -11.20
C ARG A 52 -2.11 5.42 -10.53
N SER A 53 -1.36 5.88 -9.53
CA SER A 53 -1.60 7.13 -8.82
C SER A 53 -0.29 7.91 -8.74
N PRO A 54 -0.30 9.24 -8.89
CA PRO A 54 0.91 10.06 -8.76
C PRO A 54 1.49 10.09 -7.34
N GLY A 55 0.73 9.62 -6.34
CA GLY A 55 1.13 9.49 -4.94
C GLY A 55 0.31 8.43 -4.22
N ALA A 56 0.47 8.31 -2.90
CA ALA A 56 -0.37 7.47 -2.06
C ALA A 56 -1.86 7.84 -2.22
N PRO A 57 -2.77 6.86 -2.40
CA PRO A 57 -4.21 7.12 -2.39
C PRO A 57 -4.68 7.74 -1.07
N ALA A 58 -5.73 8.55 -1.13
CA ALA A 58 -6.25 9.27 0.03
C ALA A 58 -6.53 8.36 1.25
N PHE A 59 -7.11 7.18 1.05
CA PHE A 59 -7.42 6.25 2.13
C PHE A 59 -6.17 5.80 2.93
N LEU A 60 -4.97 5.83 2.31
CA LEU A 60 -3.74 5.52 3.03
C LEU A 60 -3.44 6.53 4.12
N TYR A 61 -3.81 7.80 3.95
CA TYR A 61 -3.61 8.83 4.96
C TYR A 61 -4.55 8.66 6.16
N ASP A 62 -5.72 8.05 5.96
CA ASP A 62 -6.69 7.77 7.01
C ASP A 62 -6.25 6.58 7.89
N ILE A 63 -5.53 5.61 7.30
CA ILE A 63 -5.02 4.43 8.02
C ILE A 63 -3.56 4.59 8.49
N ALA A 64 -2.83 5.55 7.91
CA ALA A 64 -1.44 5.75 8.26
C ALA A 64 -1.33 6.18 9.72
N PRO A 65 -0.37 5.61 10.46
CA PRO A 65 -0.13 6.06 11.82
C PRO A 65 0.20 7.56 11.81
N THR A 66 -0.49 8.32 12.68
CA THR A 66 -0.25 9.76 12.88
C THR A 66 1.17 9.98 13.41
N LEU A 67 1.76 11.15 13.21
CA LEU A 67 3.17 11.45 13.55
C LEU A 67 3.59 11.00 14.98
N THR A 68 2.71 11.16 15.98
CA THR A 68 2.95 10.71 17.36
C THR A 68 2.96 9.18 17.48
N MET A 69 2.03 8.52 16.80
CA MET A 69 1.97 7.06 16.69
C MET A 69 3.17 6.53 15.91
N GLN A 70 3.69 7.28 14.94
CA GLN A 70 4.88 6.90 14.18
C GLN A 70 6.13 6.80 15.06
N ARG A 71 6.37 7.81 15.92
CA ARG A 71 7.50 7.78 16.87
C ARG A 71 7.37 6.62 17.85
N PHE A 72 6.18 6.46 18.41
CA PHE A 72 5.88 5.39 19.36
C PHE A 72 6.01 3.98 18.75
N LEU A 73 5.56 3.79 17.51
CA LEU A 73 5.71 2.53 16.78
C LEU A 73 7.17 2.29 16.37
N ALA A 74 7.90 3.33 15.98
CA ALA A 74 9.32 3.21 15.64
C ALA A 74 10.15 2.74 16.83
N GLU A 75 9.91 3.30 18.03
CA GLU A 75 10.57 2.91 19.29
C GLU A 75 10.32 1.44 19.68
N ARG A 76 9.18 0.87 19.25
CA ARG A 76 8.76 -0.51 19.57
C ARG A 76 8.95 -1.48 18.42
N SER A 77 9.35 -1.00 17.24
CA SER A 77 9.53 -1.82 16.06
C SER A 77 10.79 -2.69 16.18
N VAL A 78 10.61 -4.01 16.22
CA VAL A 78 11.74 -4.96 16.23
C VAL A 78 12.33 -5.07 14.82
N GLY A 79 13.58 -4.64 14.63
CA GLY A 79 14.28 -4.72 13.34
C GLY A 79 14.42 -3.35 12.67
N ALA A 80 15.62 -3.09 12.14
CA ALA A 80 15.97 -1.80 11.56
C ALA A 80 15.15 -1.49 10.30
N ARG A 81 14.78 -0.20 10.14
CA ARG A 81 14.24 0.31 8.89
C ARG A 81 15.27 0.08 7.77
N PRO A 82 14.90 -0.58 6.66
CA PRO A 82 15.80 -0.73 5.52
C PRO A 82 16.23 0.62 4.94
N ALA A 83 17.46 0.69 4.45
CA ALA A 83 17.92 1.85 3.70
C ALA A 83 17.06 2.05 2.44
N GLY A 84 16.71 3.29 2.11
CA GLY A 84 15.91 3.62 0.93
C GLY A 84 14.39 3.46 1.10
N ILE A 85 13.87 3.20 2.30
CA ILE A 85 12.42 3.21 2.58
C ILE A 85 12.08 4.38 3.51
N ALA A 86 11.12 5.20 3.11
CA ALA A 86 10.64 6.31 3.92
C ALA A 86 9.93 5.84 5.21
N PRO A 87 9.96 6.64 6.29
CA PRO A 87 9.42 6.24 7.59
C PRO A 87 7.92 5.91 7.56
N ASP A 88 7.13 6.68 6.81
CA ASP A 88 5.70 6.50 6.61
C ASP A 88 5.37 5.15 5.97
N LEU A 89 6.10 4.77 4.91
CA LEU A 89 5.96 3.47 4.27
C LEU A 89 6.39 2.33 5.18
N PHE A 90 7.49 2.47 5.91
CA PHE A 90 7.95 1.47 6.88
C PHE A 90 6.95 1.25 8.02
N LEU A 91 6.24 2.30 8.44
CA LEU A 91 5.28 2.22 9.54
C LEU A 91 3.91 1.76 9.06
N LEU A 92 3.44 2.21 7.90
CA LEU A 92 2.27 1.63 7.21
C LEU A 92 2.45 0.12 7.06
N ALA A 93 3.68 -0.26 6.72
CA ALA A 93 4.09 -1.63 6.57
C ALA A 93 3.92 -2.48 7.84
N ARG A 94 4.39 -1.94 8.96
CA ARG A 94 4.37 -2.61 10.26
C ARG A 94 3.00 -2.58 10.93
N SER A 95 2.20 -1.57 10.66
CA SER A 95 0.90 -1.33 11.31
C SER A 95 -0.28 -2.01 10.61
N SER A 96 -0.16 -2.32 9.32
CA SER A 96 -1.20 -3.05 8.60
C SER A 96 -0.93 -4.55 8.62
N ALA A 97 -1.90 -5.32 9.13
CA ALA A 97 -1.89 -6.79 9.10
C ALA A 97 -2.11 -7.37 7.70
N ALA A 98 -2.24 -6.52 6.67
CA ALA A 98 -2.39 -6.93 5.29
C ALA A 98 -1.01 -7.23 4.67
N PRO A 99 -0.89 -8.25 3.81
CA PRO A 99 0.32 -8.49 3.04
C PRO A 99 0.43 -7.42 1.93
N TRP A 100 0.85 -6.21 2.27
CA TRP A 100 1.27 -5.25 1.26
C TRP A 100 2.66 -5.69 0.78
N ALA A 101 2.84 -5.79 -0.53
CA ALA A 101 4.16 -5.99 -1.12
C ALA A 101 4.74 -4.62 -1.51
N ILE A 102 5.44 -3.92 -0.61
CA ILE A 102 6.29 -2.79 -1.01
C ILE A 102 7.48 -3.40 -1.74
N CYS A 103 7.37 -3.49 -3.06
CA CYS A 103 8.47 -3.87 -3.92
C CYS A 103 9.31 -2.63 -4.22
N GLY A 104 10.24 -2.32 -3.32
CA GLY A 104 11.36 -1.43 -3.63
C GLY A 104 12.28 -2.17 -4.60
N SER A 105 12.47 -1.59 -5.79
CA SER A 105 13.37 -2.01 -6.87
C SER A 105 14.38 -3.11 -6.49
N ARG A 106 14.02 -4.38 -6.77
CA ARG A 106 15.07 -5.36 -7.07
C ARG A 106 15.75 -4.89 -8.35
N SER A 107 17.08 -4.79 -8.31
CA SER A 107 17.94 -4.73 -9.50
C SER A 107 17.46 -5.75 -10.55
N PRO A 108 17.63 -5.45 -11.85
CA PRO A 108 17.26 -6.40 -12.90
C PRO A 108 18.00 -7.71 -12.67
N LEU A 109 17.29 -8.84 -12.75
CA LEU A 109 17.92 -10.15 -12.84
C LEU A 109 18.92 -10.12 -14.01
N PRO A 110 20.17 -10.60 -13.83
CA PRO A 110 21.03 -10.88 -14.97
C PRO A 110 20.42 -12.06 -15.78
N PRO A 111 20.77 -12.15 -17.08
CA PRO A 111 20.08 -12.99 -18.07
C PRO A 111 20.04 -14.48 -17.74
#